data_AF-A0A4R8IJG4-F1
#
_entry.id   AF-A0A4R8IJG4-F1
#
_cell.length_a   1.000
_cell.length_b   1.000
_cell.length_c   1.000
_cell.angle_alpha   90.00
_cell.angle_beta   90.00
_cell.angle_gamma   90.00
#
_symmetry.space_group_name_H-M   'P 1'
#
loop_
_entity.id
_entity.type
_entity.pdbx_description
1 polymer ?
#
loop_
_entity_poly.entity_id
_entity_poly.type
_entity_poly.pdbx_seq_one_letter_code
_entity_poly.pdbx_strand_id
1 'polypeptide(L)'
;MGIPLLIALLFLIFFLVLIPIVFVILYKTGNKKTAYIISSILLLIFLSLAFMNSVDAFVFSKNDVKKDLKFLNITLNDDFKIVDNKIEGFPEYFQFTKLKISEADRNRIISQITISDNFKIYDSTALSEAKHQLRKIPNKTSINFQKNNIFYREYYEKEQGYVPIEISISLTKNSDTLELQRIED
;
A
#
# COMPACT_ATOMS: atom_id res chain seq x y z
N MET A 1 -14.82 5.14 -10.16
CA MET A 1 -13.79 4.11 -10.39
C MET A 1 -13.57 3.75 -11.87
N GLY A 2 -14.58 3.71 -12.75
CA GLY A 2 -14.36 3.22 -14.14
C GLY A 2 -13.64 4.17 -15.11
N ILE A 3 -13.95 5.48 -15.10
CA ILE A 3 -13.49 6.40 -16.15
C ILE A 3 -11.98 6.70 -16.07
N PRO A 4 -11.38 7.05 -14.91
CA PRO A 4 -9.94 7.32 -14.84
C PRO A 4 -9.09 6.10 -15.18
N LEU A 5 -9.49 4.91 -14.69
CA LEU A 5 -8.83 3.64 -15.02
C LEU A 5 -8.89 3.36 -16.53
N LEU A 6 -10.05 3.56 -17.16
CA LEU A 6 -10.21 3.37 -18.59
C LEU A 6 -9.34 4.35 -19.40
N ILE A 7 -9.23 5.61 -18.98
CA ILE A 7 -8.34 6.60 -19.61
C ILE A 7 -6.88 6.16 -19.49
N ALA A 8 -6.43 5.72 -18.31
CA ALA A 8 -5.07 5.23 -18.10
C ALA A 8 -4.76 3.99 -18.96
N LEU A 9 -5.72 3.07 -19.09
CA LEU A 9 -5.58 1.89 -19.95
C LEU A 9 -5.48 2.27 -21.43
N LEU A 10 -6.33 3.19 -21.91
CA LEU A 10 -6.26 3.69 -23.28
C LEU A 10 -4.92 4.38 -23.56
N PHE A 11 -4.40 5.13 -22.59
CA PHE A 11 -3.09 5.76 -22.67
C PHE A 11 -1.97 4.71 -22.79
N LEU A 12 -1.99 3.66 -21.96
CA LEU A 12 -1.02 2.56 -22.06
C LEU A 12 -1.08 1.85 -23.42
N ILE A 13 -2.28 1.55 -23.92
CA ILE A 13 -2.47 0.93 -25.24
C ILE A 13 -1.94 1.84 -26.35
N PHE A 14 -2.19 3.15 -26.26
CA PHE A 14 -1.67 4.13 -27.22
C PHE A 14 -0.14 4.09 -27.28
N PHE A 15 0.55 4.08 -26.14
CA PHE A 15 2.01 3.96 -26.10
C PHE A 15 2.50 2.62 -26.66
N LEU A 16 1.82 1.51 -26.32
CA LEU A 16 2.17 0.18 -26.80
C LEU A 16 2.14 0.08 -28.33
N VAL A 17 1.20 0.77 -28.97
CA VAL A 17 1.08 0.85 -30.44
C VAL A 17 2.01 1.90 -31.04
N LEU A 18 2.22 3.03 -30.37
CA LEU A 18 3.05 4.13 -30.85
C LEU A 18 4.53 3.72 -30.97
N ILE A 19 5.06 2.97 -30.00
CA ILE A 19 6.46 2.53 -29.96
C ILE A 19 6.90 1.82 -31.26
N PRO A 20 6.22 0.75 -31.72
CA PRO A 20 6.60 0.07 -32.97
C PRO A 20 6.39 0.94 -34.21
N ILE A 21 5.38 1.82 -34.23
CA ILE A 21 5.17 2.76 -35.35
C ILE A 21 6.36 3.71 -35.49
N VAL A 22 6.77 4.35 -34.38
CA VAL A 22 7.92 5.25 -34.35
C VAL A 22 9.19 4.51 -34.77
N PHE A 23 9.38 3.28 -34.28
CA PHE A 23 10.52 2.45 -34.67
C PHE A 23 10.57 2.21 -36.19
N VAL A 24 9.46 1.77 -36.78
CA VAL A 24 9.39 1.45 -38.22
C VAL A 24 9.62 2.71 -39.07
N ILE A 25 9.04 3.85 -38.70
CA ILE A 25 9.21 5.11 -39.44
C ILE A 25 10.69 5.53 -39.43
N LEU A 26 11.32 5.58 -38.25
CA LEU A 26 12.73 5.98 -38.11
C LEU A 26 13.69 4.99 -38.77
N TYR A 27 13.36 3.70 -38.73
CA TYR A 27 14.18 2.68 -39.37
C TYR A 27 14.12 2.78 -40.90
N LYS A 28 12.93 3.05 -41.46
CA LYS A 28 12.74 3.22 -42.91
C LYS A 28 13.37 4.50 -43.47
N THR A 29 13.51 5.57 -42.68
CA THR A 29 14.18 6.81 -43.10
C THR A 29 15.72 6.71 -43.12
N GLY A 30 16.29 5.53 -42.84
CA GLY A 30 17.72 5.26 -42.92
C GLY A 30 18.50 5.51 -41.63
N ASN A 31 17.88 6.15 -40.63
CA ASN A 31 18.50 6.52 -39.35
C ASN A 31 18.39 5.40 -38.30
N LYS A 32 18.96 4.22 -38.61
CA LYS A 32 18.79 3.00 -37.78
C LYS A 32 19.20 3.17 -36.32
N LYS A 33 20.34 3.84 -36.05
CA LYS A 33 20.82 4.09 -34.67
C LYS A 33 19.80 4.93 -33.89
N THR A 34 19.28 5.98 -34.51
CA THR A 34 18.27 6.87 -33.93
C THR A 34 16.98 6.13 -33.64
N ALA A 35 16.55 5.23 -34.54
CA ALA A 35 15.37 4.38 -34.33
C ALA A 35 15.49 3.55 -33.04
N TYR A 36 16.63 2.86 -32.85
CA TYR A 36 16.87 2.08 -31.63
C TYR A 36 16.87 2.96 -30.38
N ILE A 37 17.56 4.10 -30.40
CA ILE A 37 17.67 4.98 -29.22
C ILE A 37 16.29 5.52 -28.83
N ILE A 38 15.56 6.13 -29.76
CA ILE A 38 14.27 6.77 -29.48
C ILE A 38 13.24 5.73 -29.03
N SER A 39 13.13 4.60 -29.73
CA SER A 39 12.19 3.55 -29.36
C SER A 39 12.54 2.89 -28.03
N SER A 40 13.82 2.77 -27.68
CA SER A 40 14.24 2.27 -26.37
C SER A 40 13.86 3.23 -25.24
N ILE A 41 14.05 4.53 -25.44
CA ILE A 41 13.63 5.55 -24.45
C ILE A 41 12.11 5.51 -24.26
N LEU A 42 11.34 5.47 -25.35
CA LEU A 42 9.88 5.37 -25.26
C LEU A 42 9.43 4.08 -24.57
N LEU A 43 10.09 2.97 -24.85
CA LEU A 43 9.81 1.69 -24.19
C LEU A 43 10.12 1.78 -22.69
N LEU A 44 11.23 2.39 -22.28
CA LEU A 44 11.56 2.56 -20.87
C LEU A 44 10.53 3.42 -20.13
N ILE A 45 10.07 4.51 -20.75
CA ILE A 45 9.00 5.35 -20.20
C ILE A 45 7.72 4.52 -20.04
N PHE A 46 7.31 3.79 -21.08
CA PHE A 46 6.14 2.92 -21.02
C PHE A 46 6.27 1.87 -19.90
N LEU A 47 7.41 1.20 -19.79
CA LEU A 47 7.66 0.21 -18.74
C LEU A 47 7.61 0.85 -17.34
N SER A 48 8.16 2.06 -17.16
CA SER A 48 8.09 2.74 -15.86
C SER A 48 6.66 3.04 -15.43
N LEU A 49 5.78 3.40 -16.36
CA LEU A 49 4.37 3.66 -16.08
C LEU A 49 3.61 2.35 -15.85
N ALA A 50 3.83 1.34 -16.70
CA ALA A 50 3.13 0.06 -16.62
C ALA A 50 3.48 -0.72 -15.34
N PHE A 51 4.71 -0.58 -14.83
CA PHE A 51 5.20 -1.29 -13.66
C PHE A 51 5.38 -0.39 -12.42
N MET A 52 4.81 0.82 -12.40
CA MET A 52 5.00 1.78 -11.32
C MET A 52 4.76 1.16 -9.93
N ASN A 53 3.60 0.53 -9.71
CA ASN A 53 3.28 -0.13 -8.44
C ASN A 53 4.26 -1.26 -8.08
N SER A 54 4.75 -2.00 -9.07
CA SER A 54 5.72 -3.08 -8.85
C SER A 54 7.09 -2.53 -8.45
N VAL A 55 7.50 -1.41 -9.06
CA VAL A 55 8.73 -0.70 -8.71
C VAL A 55 8.63 -0.13 -7.31
N ASP A 56 7.54 0.56 -6.99
CA ASP A 56 7.29 1.10 -5.64
C ASP A 56 7.29 0.00 -4.60
N ALA A 57 6.68 -1.16 -4.91
CA ALA A 57 6.64 -2.28 -3.99
C ALA A 57 8.02 -2.88 -3.75
N PHE A 58 8.86 -2.89 -4.79
CA PHE A 58 10.24 -3.41 -4.74
C PHE A 58 11.19 -2.48 -3.97
N VAL A 59 11.05 -1.16 -4.12
CA VAL A 59 11.93 -0.19 -3.43
C VAL A 59 11.49 0.12 -2.00
N PHE A 60 10.30 -0.34 -1.58
CA PHE A 60 9.78 -0.15 -0.24
C PHE A 60 10.71 -0.73 0.83
N SER A 61 11.07 0.11 1.80
CA SER A 61 12.15 -0.18 2.74
C SER A 61 11.69 -0.29 4.20
N LYS A 62 12.59 -0.77 5.08
CA LYS A 62 12.36 -0.76 6.54
C LYS A 62 12.09 0.65 7.08
N ASN A 63 12.64 1.70 6.45
CA ASN A 63 12.39 3.06 6.89
C ASN A 63 10.96 3.51 6.59
N ASP A 64 10.39 3.04 5.49
CA ASP A 64 9.01 3.37 5.11
C ASP A 64 8.03 2.65 6.03
N VAL A 65 8.28 1.38 6.35
CA VAL A 65 7.57 0.65 7.42
C VAL A 65 7.59 1.41 8.74
N LYS A 66 8.75 1.93 9.17
CA LYS A 66 8.86 2.69 10.41
C LYS A 66 8.05 3.99 10.37
N LYS A 67 7.97 4.66 9.22
CA LYS A 67 7.12 5.85 9.05
C LYS A 67 5.64 5.47 9.18
N ASP A 68 5.20 4.39 8.54
CA ASP A 68 3.81 3.93 8.59
C ASP A 68 3.40 3.53 10.01
N LEU A 69 4.23 2.75 10.70
CA LEU A 69 3.99 2.34 12.09
C LEU A 69 3.94 3.54 13.05
N LYS A 70 4.62 4.64 12.73
CA LYS A 70 4.59 5.87 13.54
C LYS A 70 3.20 6.50 13.60
N PHE A 71 2.40 6.44 12.52
CA PHE A 71 1.00 6.90 12.55
C PHE A 71 0.17 6.12 13.57
N LEU A 72 0.52 4.86 13.82
CA LEU A 72 -0.13 3.98 14.79
C LEU A 72 0.45 4.09 16.20
N ASN A 73 1.41 4.99 16.41
CA ASN A 73 2.22 5.08 17.63
C ASN A 73 2.89 3.73 17.98
N ILE A 74 3.33 2.99 16.97
CA ILE A 74 4.04 1.71 17.12
C ILE A 74 5.51 1.92 16.73
N THR A 75 6.40 1.45 17.59
CA THR A 75 7.83 1.31 17.30
C THR A 75 8.18 -0.17 17.39
N LEU A 76 9.06 -0.67 16.53
CA LEU A 76 9.65 -2.00 16.66
C LEU A 76 11.04 -1.83 17.27
N ASN A 77 11.29 -2.47 18.40
CA ASN A 77 12.54 -2.33 19.15
C ASN A 77 13.61 -3.31 18.63
N ASP A 78 13.18 -4.47 18.14
CA ASP A 78 14.05 -5.47 17.57
C ASP A 78 14.12 -5.33 16.04
N ASP A 79 15.10 -5.99 15.42
CA ASP A 79 15.15 -6.05 13.95
C ASP A 79 13.97 -6.86 13.40
N PHE A 80 13.42 -6.39 12.28
CA PHE A 80 12.33 -7.06 11.58
C PHE A 80 12.69 -7.29 10.12
N LYS A 81 11.96 -8.18 9.44
CA LYS A 81 12.12 -8.44 8.00
C LYS A 81 10.83 -8.16 7.27
N ILE A 82 10.91 -7.50 6.13
CA ILE A 82 9.79 -7.43 5.18
C ILE A 82 9.77 -8.78 4.46
N VAL A 83 8.69 -9.54 4.65
CA VAL A 83 8.50 -10.87 4.06
C VAL A 83 7.81 -10.75 2.71
N ASP A 84 6.86 -9.82 2.62
CA ASP A 84 6.08 -9.55 1.42
C ASP A 84 5.66 -8.09 1.41
N ASN A 85 5.58 -7.50 0.23
CA ASN A 85 5.06 -6.16 0.03
C ASN A 85 4.38 -6.08 -1.34
N LYS A 86 3.12 -5.68 -1.35
CA LYS A 86 2.30 -5.60 -2.54
C LYS A 86 1.61 -4.24 -2.59
N ILE A 87 1.68 -3.59 -3.74
CA ILE A 87 0.97 -2.34 -4.03
C ILE A 87 0.02 -2.60 -5.19
N GLU A 88 -1.23 -2.20 -5.03
CA GLU A 88 -2.30 -2.35 -6.01
C GLU A 88 -3.16 -1.08 -6.08
N GLY A 89 -3.95 -0.98 -7.15
CA GLY A 89 -4.87 0.13 -7.36
C GLY A 89 -4.29 1.28 -8.19
N PHE A 90 -5.21 1.99 -8.84
CA PHE A 90 -4.97 3.21 -9.61
C PHE A 90 -6.33 3.88 -9.92
N PRO A 91 -6.57 5.15 -9.54
CA PRO A 91 -5.68 6.06 -8.81
C PRO A 91 -5.60 5.77 -7.31
N GLU A 92 -6.51 4.98 -6.75
CA GLU A 92 -6.51 4.65 -5.33
C GLU A 92 -5.30 3.75 -5.01
N TYR A 93 -4.59 4.04 -3.92
CA TYR A 93 -3.35 3.34 -3.55
C TYR A 93 -3.62 2.35 -2.41
N PHE A 94 -3.46 1.06 -2.66
CA PHE A 94 -3.57 0.01 -1.65
C PHE A 94 -2.24 -0.70 -1.49
N GLN A 95 -1.66 -0.60 -0.29
CA GLN A 95 -0.42 -1.29 0.04
C GLN A 95 -0.65 -2.29 1.16
N PHE A 96 -0.10 -3.49 0.98
CA PHE A 96 -0.13 -4.59 1.93
C PHE A 96 1.30 -5.08 2.17
N THR A 97 1.76 -4.97 3.42
CA THR A 97 3.11 -5.36 3.82
C THR A 97 3.04 -6.40 4.92
N LYS A 98 3.78 -7.49 4.79
CA LYS A 98 3.96 -8.50 5.85
C LYS A 98 5.34 -8.38 6.45
N LEU A 99 5.40 -8.20 7.76
CA LEU A 99 6.64 -8.12 8.52
C LEU A 99 6.80 -9.36 9.39
N LYS A 100 8.01 -9.90 9.45
CA LYS A 100 8.43 -10.83 10.49
C LYS A 100 9.03 -10.04 11.64
N ILE A 101 8.41 -10.08 12.80
CA ILE A 101 8.82 -9.33 14.01
C ILE A 101 9.22 -10.28 15.15
N SER A 102 9.85 -9.76 16.19
CA SER A 102 10.18 -10.55 17.38
C SER A 102 8.93 -10.86 18.21
N GLU A 103 9.02 -11.91 19.01
CA GLU A 103 7.99 -12.23 20.01
C GLU A 103 7.83 -11.12 21.05
N ALA A 104 8.93 -10.47 21.44
CA ALA A 104 8.89 -9.36 22.39
C ALA A 104 8.10 -8.16 21.82
N ASP A 105 8.38 -7.77 20.57
CA ASP A 105 7.64 -6.70 19.89
C ASP A 105 6.18 -7.07 19.68
N ARG A 106 5.89 -8.32 19.27
CA ARG A 106 4.51 -8.81 19.13
C ARG A 106 3.73 -8.68 20.44
N ASN A 107 4.26 -9.22 21.53
CA ASN A 107 3.59 -9.23 22.82
C ASN A 107 3.38 -7.80 23.35
N ARG A 108 4.38 -6.92 23.14
CA ARG A 108 4.28 -5.49 23.50
C ARG A 108 3.19 -4.78 22.69
N ILE A 109 3.11 -4.98 21.38
CA ILE A 109 2.08 -4.36 20.53
C ILE A 109 0.70 -4.85 20.91
N ILE A 110 0.51 -6.17 21.10
CA ILE A 110 -0.76 -6.72 21.58
C ILE A 110 -1.17 -6.09 22.91
N SER A 111 -0.23 -6.00 23.86
CA SER A 111 -0.45 -5.34 25.15
C SER A 111 -0.90 -3.88 24.97
N GLN A 112 -0.20 -3.10 24.13
CA GLN A 112 -0.57 -1.72 23.81
C GLN A 112 -1.99 -1.61 23.22
N ILE A 113 -2.39 -2.53 22.35
CA ILE A 113 -3.76 -2.58 21.78
C ILE A 113 -4.78 -2.85 22.90
N THR A 114 -4.53 -3.87 23.73
CA THR A 114 -5.49 -4.33 24.74
C THR A 114 -5.69 -3.38 25.92
N ILE A 115 -4.67 -2.60 26.29
CA ILE A 115 -4.73 -1.66 27.42
C ILE A 115 -5.26 -0.28 26.98
N SER A 116 -5.43 -0.04 25.67
CA SER A 116 -5.98 1.21 25.17
C SER A 116 -7.44 1.41 25.60
N ASP A 117 -7.81 2.61 26.05
CA ASP A 117 -9.14 2.93 26.59
C ASP A 117 -10.30 2.63 25.63
N ASN A 118 -10.03 2.61 24.33
CA ASN A 118 -11.01 2.34 23.29
C ASN A 118 -10.96 0.91 22.72
N PHE A 119 -10.31 -0.02 23.41
CA PHE A 119 -10.24 -1.42 23.02
C PHE A 119 -11.63 -2.08 23.06
N LYS A 120 -11.99 -2.77 21.98
CA LYS A 120 -13.24 -3.54 21.87
C LYS A 120 -12.99 -4.98 21.43
N ILE A 121 -13.84 -5.90 21.86
CA ILE A 121 -13.84 -7.28 21.39
C ILE A 121 -15.08 -7.48 20.52
N TYR A 122 -14.90 -7.99 19.31
CA TYR A 122 -15.98 -8.30 18.38
C TYR A 122 -16.05 -9.79 18.09
N ASP A 123 -17.26 -10.33 18.15
CA ASP A 123 -17.56 -11.69 17.70
C ASP A 123 -17.70 -11.75 16.16
N SER A 124 -17.58 -12.96 15.61
CA SER A 124 -17.50 -13.21 14.16
C SER A 124 -18.64 -12.61 13.31
N THR A 125 -19.81 -12.36 13.91
CA THR A 125 -21.02 -11.83 13.25
C THR A 125 -21.11 -10.29 13.24
N ALA A 126 -20.30 -9.56 14.00
CA ALA A 126 -20.43 -8.11 14.20
C ALA A 126 -19.57 -7.24 13.25
N LEU A 127 -18.90 -7.85 12.25
CA LEU A 127 -17.87 -7.16 11.45
C LEU A 127 -18.40 -6.00 10.59
N SER A 128 -19.66 -6.08 10.15
CA SER A 128 -20.26 -5.03 9.34
C SER A 128 -20.37 -3.71 10.12
N GLU A 129 -20.47 -3.77 11.45
CA GLU A 129 -20.59 -2.57 12.29
C GLU A 129 -19.23 -1.93 12.60
N ALA A 130 -18.15 -2.72 12.69
CA ALA A 130 -16.80 -2.22 12.99
C ALA A 130 -16.19 -1.45 11.81
N LYS A 131 -16.26 -1.99 10.58
CA LYS A 131 -15.73 -1.31 9.37
C LYS A 131 -16.43 0.04 9.07
N HIS A 132 -17.68 0.20 9.49
CA HIS A 132 -18.43 1.44 9.29
C HIS A 132 -18.19 2.50 10.39
N GLN A 133 -17.52 2.18 11.49
CA GLN A 133 -17.25 3.14 12.56
C GLN A 133 -16.11 4.11 12.20
N LEU A 134 -15.07 3.67 11.49
CA LEU A 134 -13.92 4.51 11.09
C LEU A 134 -14.32 5.75 10.29
N ARG A 135 -15.17 5.58 9.26
CA ARG A 135 -15.60 6.68 8.38
C ARG A 135 -16.51 7.71 9.07
N LYS A 136 -16.94 7.45 10.30
CA LYS A 136 -17.82 8.32 11.10
C LYS A 136 -17.08 9.03 12.24
N ILE A 137 -15.80 8.76 12.47
CA ILE A 137 -15.04 9.39 13.56
C ILE A 137 -14.36 10.65 13.01
N PRO A 138 -14.83 11.86 13.37
CA PRO A 138 -14.10 13.07 13.07
C PRO A 138 -12.82 13.08 13.91
N ASN A 139 -11.70 13.42 13.26
CA ASN A 139 -10.36 13.63 13.83
C ASN A 139 -9.53 12.36 14.09
N LYS A 140 -8.20 12.57 13.92
CA LYS A 140 -7.08 11.63 14.11
C LYS A 140 -7.26 10.75 15.34
N THR A 141 -7.90 9.59 15.19
CA THR A 141 -8.12 8.67 16.31
C THR A 141 -7.79 7.27 15.86
N SER A 142 -6.89 6.61 16.58
CA SER A 142 -6.65 5.19 16.39
C SER A 142 -7.75 4.39 17.07
N ILE A 143 -8.31 3.37 16.44
CA ILE A 143 -9.18 2.38 17.09
C ILE A 143 -8.43 1.08 17.35
N ASN A 144 -8.77 0.41 18.44
CA ASN A 144 -8.14 -0.82 18.88
C ASN A 144 -9.22 -1.88 19.06
N PHE A 145 -9.05 -3.06 18.48
CA PHE A 145 -10.00 -4.13 18.71
C PHE A 145 -9.42 -5.53 18.49
N GLN A 146 -10.09 -6.52 19.04
CA GLN A 146 -9.82 -7.92 18.79
C GLN A 146 -11.00 -8.55 18.06
N LYS A 147 -10.69 -9.37 17.06
CA LYS A 147 -11.66 -10.26 16.42
C LYS A 147 -11.07 -11.65 16.38
N ASN A 148 -11.80 -12.63 16.92
CA ASN A 148 -11.31 -14.00 17.06
C ASN A 148 -9.94 -13.98 17.79
N ASN A 149 -8.87 -14.46 17.13
CA ASN A 149 -7.50 -14.48 17.67
C ASN A 149 -6.57 -13.43 17.03
N ILE A 150 -7.14 -12.39 16.41
CA ILE A 150 -6.42 -11.33 15.71
C ILE A 150 -6.69 -9.98 16.39
N PHE A 151 -5.61 -9.26 16.66
CA PHE A 151 -5.60 -7.92 17.25
C PHE A 151 -5.36 -6.89 16.16
N TYR A 152 -6.14 -5.81 16.19
CA TYR A 152 -6.13 -4.75 15.19
C TYR A 152 -5.89 -3.41 15.85
N ARG A 153 -5.13 -2.58 15.16
CA ARG A 153 -5.07 -1.13 15.38
C ARG A 153 -5.21 -0.45 14.04
N GLU A 154 -6.17 0.45 13.94
CA GLU A 154 -6.46 1.19 12.71
C GLU A 154 -6.39 2.69 13.01
N TYR A 155 -5.87 3.47 12.06
CA TYR A 155 -5.75 4.92 12.14
C TYR A 155 -6.27 5.54 10.86
N TYR A 156 -7.04 6.61 11.02
CA TYR A 156 -7.61 7.37 9.92
C TYR A 156 -7.26 8.84 10.09
N GLU A 157 -6.72 9.43 9.03
CA GLU A 157 -6.41 10.84 8.95
C GLU A 157 -6.99 11.44 7.66
N LYS A 158 -7.79 12.50 7.83
CA LYS A 158 -8.36 13.28 6.74
C LYS A 158 -8.00 14.74 6.95
N GLU A 159 -6.98 15.21 6.26
CA GLU A 159 -6.64 16.63 6.19
C GLU A 159 -7.34 17.28 4.99
N GLN A 160 -7.78 18.53 5.13
CA GLN A 160 -8.45 19.23 4.03
C GLN A 160 -7.47 19.45 2.86
N GLY A 161 -7.87 18.99 1.66
CA GLY A 161 -7.05 19.12 0.45
C GLY A 161 -6.04 17.99 0.23
N TYR A 162 -6.00 16.99 1.11
CA TYR A 162 -5.15 15.80 0.98
C TYR A 162 -5.98 14.53 0.82
N VAL A 163 -5.36 13.51 0.22
CA VAL A 163 -5.94 12.17 0.12
C VAL A 163 -6.02 11.56 1.54
N PRO A 164 -7.21 11.14 2.01
CA PRO A 164 -7.35 10.41 3.26
C PRO A 164 -6.36 9.24 3.36
N ILE A 165 -5.68 9.14 4.50
CA ILE A 165 -4.77 8.03 4.78
C ILE A 165 -5.42 7.13 5.83
N GLU A 166 -5.60 5.86 5.48
CA GLU A 166 -5.97 4.81 6.40
C GLU A 166 -4.77 3.86 6.56
N ILE A 167 -4.27 3.73 7.79
CA ILE A 167 -3.20 2.77 8.11
C ILE A 167 -3.73 1.81 9.16
N SER A 168 -3.52 0.52 8.95
CA SER A 168 -3.91 -0.50 9.93
C SER A 168 -2.83 -1.55 10.10
N ILE A 169 -2.78 -2.13 11.29
CA ILE A 169 -2.05 -3.37 11.53
C ILE A 169 -2.97 -4.47 12.00
N SER A 170 -2.57 -5.70 11.71
CA SER A 170 -3.14 -6.88 12.33
C SER A 170 -2.06 -7.84 12.81
N LEU A 171 -2.31 -8.45 13.96
CA LEU A 171 -1.44 -9.40 14.63
C LEU A 171 -2.22 -10.60 15.12
N THR A 172 -1.83 -11.80 14.70
CA THR A 172 -2.37 -13.04 15.27
C THR A 172 -1.58 -13.40 16.54
N LYS A 173 -2.26 -13.76 17.63
CA LYS A 173 -1.65 -13.97 18.97
C LYS A 173 -0.38 -14.82 18.97
N ASN A 174 -0.36 -15.88 18.17
CA ASN A 174 0.71 -16.88 18.11
C ASN A 174 1.49 -16.86 16.78
N SER A 175 1.45 -15.75 16.05
CA SER A 175 2.19 -15.55 14.81
C SER A 175 3.28 -14.50 15.00
N ASP A 176 4.44 -14.70 14.39
CA ASP A 176 5.50 -13.70 14.31
C ASP A 176 5.30 -12.70 13.14
N THR A 177 4.16 -12.82 12.45
CA THR A 177 3.83 -11.97 11.30
C THR A 177 2.92 -10.83 11.71
N LEU A 178 3.38 -9.60 11.46
CA LEU A 178 2.59 -8.37 11.51
C LEU A 178 2.17 -8.00 10.08
N GLU A 179 0.87 -7.89 9.85
CA GLU A 179 0.34 -7.39 8.58
C GLU A 179 0.07 -5.89 8.73
N LEU A 180 0.64 -5.09 7.86
CA LEU A 180 0.46 -3.65 7.76
C LEU A 180 -0.28 -3.36 6.46
N GLN A 181 -1.32 -2.54 6.54
CA GLN A 181 -2.07 -2.08 5.37
C GLN A 181 -2.09 -0.54 5.37
N ARG A 182 -1.91 0.04 4.18
CA ARG A 182 -2.05 1.47 3.92
C ARG A 182 -2.99 1.66 2.74
N ILE A 183 -3.97 2.55 2.90
CA ILE A 183 -4.92 2.92 1.87
C ILE A 183 -4.91 4.44 1.72
N GLU A 184 -4.83 4.91 0.48
CA GLU A 184 -5.02 6.30 0.11
C GLU A 184 -6.14 6.37 -0.94
N ASP A 185 -7.28 6.96 -0.55
CA ASP A 185 -8.55 7.02 -1.32
C ASP A 185 -9.12 8.45 -1.32
#